data_AF-A0A7C3R6F8-F1
#
_entry.id   AF-A0A7C3R6F8-F1
#
_cell.length_a   1.000
_cell.length_b   1.000
_cell.length_c   1.000
_cell.angle_alpha   90.00
_cell.angle_beta   90.00
_cell.angle_gamma   90.00
#
_symmetry.space_group_name_H-M   'P 1'
#
loop_
_entity.id
_entity.type
_entity.pdbx_description
1 polymer ?
#
loop_
_entity_poly.entity_id
_entity_poly.type
_entity_poly.pdbx_seq_one_letter_code
_entity_poly.pdbx_strand_id
1 'polypeptide(L)'
;IMSTIAAILSAIPNYLIGILLLIIIGVQLGLIPVSAMRGTVSPGIKPGFTWIFIKDVFSHALLPIMTYVVSTVGGWTLSMKSSTLNTLGEDYVTVAKARGLPESRITFAYVGRNALLPLFTSLTMQMGFLMGGSALIESIFVYKGIGWALGASIAQRDYPVMQAVFLIITIAVIVANFIADLLYSKLDPRIKIGGE
;
A
#
# COMPACT_ATOMS: atom_id res chain seq x y z
N ILE A 1 23.08 -4.79 -4.36
CA ILE A 1 22.61 -3.39 -4.33
C ILE A 1 21.11 -3.31 -4.09
N MET A 2 20.23 -3.71 -5.03
CA MET A 2 18.76 -3.61 -4.83
C MET A 2 18.25 -4.30 -3.56
N SER A 3 18.69 -5.53 -3.26
CA SER A 3 18.26 -6.22 -2.02
C SER A 3 18.74 -5.51 -0.76
N THR A 4 19.91 -4.87 -0.80
CA THR A 4 20.45 -4.11 0.33
C THR A 4 19.62 -2.85 0.57
N ILE A 5 19.30 -2.10 -0.49
CA ILE A 5 18.43 -0.92 -0.42
C ILE A 5 17.05 -1.32 0.11
N ALA A 6 16.48 -2.40 -0.43
CA ALA A 6 15.18 -2.92 -0.01
C ALA A 6 15.17 -3.32 1.48
N ALA A 7 16.23 -3.99 1.95
CA ALA A 7 16.37 -4.36 3.35
C ALA A 7 16.47 -3.13 4.26
N ILE A 8 17.27 -2.12 3.87
CA ILE A 8 17.37 -0.85 4.60
C ILE A 8 16.00 -0.16 4.67
N LEU A 9 15.31 -0.01 3.54
CA LEU A 9 13.98 0.61 3.48
C LEU A 9 12.97 -0.14 4.36
N SER A 10 12.99 -1.47 4.35
CA SER A 10 12.08 -2.29 5.17
C SER A 10 12.38 -2.24 6.68
N ALA A 11 13.61 -1.87 7.06
CA ALA A 11 14.02 -1.79 8.46
C ALA A 11 13.65 -0.44 9.10
N ILE A 12 13.40 0.60 8.30
CA ILE A 12 13.05 1.92 8.80
C ILE A 12 11.54 1.95 9.08
N PRO A 13 11.11 2.30 10.32
CA PRO A 13 9.71 2.54 10.62
C PRO A 13 9.06 3.56 9.66
N ASN A 14 7.84 3.28 9.22
CA ASN A 14 7.12 4.10 8.24
C ASN A 14 6.99 5.58 8.64
N TYR A 15 6.77 5.88 9.93
CA TYR A 15 6.66 7.25 10.42
C TYR A 15 8.00 8.01 10.32
N LEU A 16 9.15 7.33 10.47
CA LEU A 16 10.46 7.95 10.26
C LEU A 16 10.69 8.27 8.79
N ILE A 17 10.27 7.37 7.88
CA ILE A 17 10.27 7.64 6.44
C ILE A 17 9.40 8.87 6.15
N GLY A 18 8.22 8.98 6.77
CA GLY A 18 7.35 10.14 6.63
C GLY A 18 8.01 11.45 7.07
N ILE A 19 8.70 11.44 8.22
CA ILE A 19 9.46 12.60 8.71
C ILE A 19 10.58 12.96 7.73
N LEU A 20 11.33 11.98 7.22
CA LEU A 20 12.40 12.22 6.25
C LEU A 20 11.86 12.81 4.94
N LEU A 21 10.75 12.27 4.42
CA LEU A 21 10.10 12.81 3.22
C LEU A 21 9.61 14.25 3.44
N LEU A 22 9.00 14.52 4.60
CA LEU A 22 8.57 15.88 4.97
C LEU A 22 9.75 16.86 4.99
N ILE A 23 10.86 16.49 5.63
CA ILE A 23 12.03 17.36 5.74
C ILE A 23 12.69 17.56 4.38
N ILE A 24 12.94 16.50 3.62
CA ILE A 24 13.70 16.58 2.38
C ILE A 24 12.86 17.22 1.28
N ILE A 25 11.67 16.68 1.00
CA ILE A 25 10.83 17.14 -0.13
C ILE A 25 10.11 18.43 0.22
N GLY A 26 9.59 18.52 1.45
CA GLY A 26 8.77 19.63 1.89
C GLY A 26 9.58 20.85 2.34
N VAL A 27 10.60 20.64 3.18
CA VAL A 27 11.34 21.76 3.81
C VAL A 27 12.60 22.13 3.05
N GLN A 28 13.48 21.16 2.73
CA GLN A 28 14.78 21.44 2.12
C GLN A 28 14.66 21.77 0.64
N LEU A 29 13.94 20.93 -0.12
CA LEU A 29 13.77 21.12 -1.56
C LEU A 29 12.64 22.09 -1.90
N GLY A 30 11.71 22.34 -0.96
CA GLY A 30 10.57 23.23 -1.17
C GLY A 30 9.68 22.83 -2.34
N LEU A 31 9.71 21.56 -2.77
CA LEU A 31 8.95 21.09 -3.93
C LEU A 31 7.44 21.12 -3.69
N ILE A 32 7.07 21.03 -2.41
CA ILE A 32 5.70 20.86 -1.97
C ILE A 32 5.42 21.86 -0.85
N PRO A 33 4.37 22.71 -0.97
CA PRO A 33 3.99 23.65 0.08
C PRO A 33 3.34 22.91 1.26
N VAL A 34 4.16 22.40 2.19
CA VAL A 34 3.72 21.58 3.33
C VAL A 34 2.65 22.28 4.18
N SER A 35 2.74 23.61 4.32
CA SER A 35 1.76 24.41 5.05
C SER A 35 0.38 24.43 4.39
N ALA A 36 0.33 24.46 3.05
CA ALA A 36 -0.90 24.47 2.27
C ALA A 36 -1.56 23.09 2.20
N MET A 37 -0.81 22.02 2.47
CA MET A 37 -1.30 20.63 2.45
C MET A 37 -1.78 20.12 3.81
N ARG A 38 -1.89 21.00 4.82
CA ARG A 38 -2.43 20.63 6.13
C ARG A 38 -3.95 20.51 6.05
N GLY A 39 -4.49 19.40 6.52
CA GLY A 39 -5.91 19.06 6.41
C GLY A 39 -6.20 18.13 5.22
N THR A 40 -7.48 17.96 4.92
CA THR A 40 -7.95 17.05 3.86
C THR A 40 -8.28 17.81 2.56
N VAL A 41 -8.60 19.10 2.69
CA VAL A 41 -8.92 20.02 1.58
C VAL A 41 -8.52 21.44 1.91
N SER A 42 -8.21 22.22 0.88
CA SER A 42 -7.92 23.64 0.98
C SER A 42 -9.17 24.43 1.43
N PRO A 43 -9.01 25.52 2.21
CA PRO A 43 -10.13 26.38 2.60
C PRO A 43 -10.95 26.88 1.41
N GLY A 44 -12.27 26.78 1.49
CA GLY A 44 -13.19 27.26 0.46
C GLY A 44 -13.51 26.23 -0.65
N ILE A 45 -12.80 25.11 -0.72
CA ILE A 45 -13.15 24.02 -1.64
C ILE A 45 -14.26 23.19 -1.01
N LYS A 46 -15.38 23.06 -1.73
CA LYS A 46 -16.53 22.27 -1.29
C LYS A 46 -16.40 20.82 -1.80
N PRO A 47 -16.76 19.83 -0.97
CA PRO A 47 -16.88 18.45 -1.42
C PRO A 47 -17.82 18.30 -2.61
N GLY A 48 -17.38 17.58 -3.64
CA GLY A 48 -18.16 17.27 -4.82
C GLY A 48 -17.33 16.58 -5.89
N PHE A 49 -17.97 15.97 -6.89
CA PHE A 49 -17.30 15.31 -8.02
C PHE A 49 -16.76 16.32 -9.05
N THR A 50 -16.10 17.38 -8.57
CA THR A 50 -15.46 18.38 -9.42
C THR A 50 -13.97 18.08 -9.54
N TRP A 51 -13.40 18.38 -10.69
CA TRP A 51 -11.96 18.20 -10.91
C TRP A 51 -11.11 19.00 -9.91
N ILE A 52 -11.60 20.18 -9.50
CA ILE A 52 -10.97 21.05 -8.51
C ILE A 52 -10.86 20.34 -7.16
N PHE A 53 -11.97 19.77 -6.68
CA PHE A 53 -11.98 19.01 -5.43
C PHE A 53 -11.09 17.77 -5.50
N ILE A 54 -11.19 16.98 -6.58
CA ILE A 54 -10.40 15.74 -6.72
C ILE A 54 -8.90 16.05 -6.70
N LYS A 55 -8.46 17.03 -7.50
CA LYS A 55 -7.05 17.43 -7.55
C LYS A 55 -6.56 17.94 -6.19
N ASP A 56 -7.38 18.68 -5.47
CA ASP A 56 -7.05 19.20 -4.14
C ASP A 56 -6.92 18.08 -3.11
N VAL A 57 -7.84 17.12 -3.07
CA VAL A 57 -7.74 15.96 -2.17
C VAL A 57 -6.45 15.16 -2.43
N PHE A 58 -6.14 14.90 -3.71
CA PHE A 58 -4.91 14.18 -4.07
C PHE A 58 -3.64 14.95 -3.69
N SER A 59 -3.65 16.28 -3.75
CA SER A 59 -2.48 17.09 -3.38
C SER A 59 -2.18 16.98 -1.88
N HIS A 60 -3.21 17.01 -1.02
CA HIS A 60 -3.08 16.82 0.42
C HIS A 60 -2.68 15.40 0.80
N ALA A 61 -3.19 14.40 0.06
CA ALA A 61 -2.90 12.99 0.32
C ALA A 61 -1.54 12.52 -0.26
N LEU A 62 -0.90 13.31 -1.12
CA LEU A 62 0.30 12.90 -1.87
C LEU A 62 1.44 12.45 -0.95
N LEU A 63 1.86 13.29 -0.01
CA LEU A 63 2.98 12.98 0.89
C LEU A 63 2.67 11.81 1.86
N PRO A 64 1.49 11.73 2.49
CA PRO A 64 1.07 10.55 3.22
C PRO A 64 1.14 9.28 2.37
N ILE A 65 0.57 9.29 1.16
CA ILE A 65 0.57 8.13 0.25
C ILE A 65 2.00 7.74 -0.13
N MET A 66 2.84 8.71 -0.49
CA MET A 66 4.24 8.46 -0.82
C MET A 66 5.01 7.85 0.35
N THR A 67 4.70 8.26 1.58
CA THR A 67 5.28 7.64 2.78
C THR A 67 4.95 6.16 2.86
N TYR A 68 3.68 5.79 2.65
CA TYR A 68 3.29 4.38 2.60
C TYR A 68 4.00 3.62 1.49
N VAL A 69 3.97 4.14 0.26
CA VAL A 69 4.58 3.50 -0.91
C VAL A 69 6.08 3.24 -0.68
N VAL A 70 6.82 4.27 -0.25
CA VAL A 70 8.27 4.13 -0.02
C VAL A 70 8.55 3.15 1.12
N SER A 71 7.74 3.17 2.18
CA SER A 71 7.92 2.28 3.33
C SER A 71 7.64 0.80 3.03
N THR A 72 6.73 0.50 2.09
CA THR A 72 6.33 -0.89 1.79
C THR A 72 7.11 -1.50 0.62
N VAL A 73 7.63 -0.67 -0.30
CA VAL A 73 8.39 -1.12 -1.48
C VAL A 73 9.58 -2.03 -1.12
N GLY A 74 10.26 -1.76 -0.01
CA GLY A 74 11.38 -2.60 0.45
C GLY A 74 10.95 -4.03 0.73
N GLY A 75 9.90 -4.20 1.55
CA GLY A 75 9.34 -5.51 1.87
C GLY A 75 8.82 -6.23 0.61
N TRP A 76 8.07 -5.53 -0.23
CA TRP A 76 7.55 -6.07 -1.49
C TRP A 76 8.67 -6.57 -2.42
N THR A 77 9.78 -5.84 -2.51
CA THR A 77 10.93 -6.22 -3.34
C THR A 77 11.58 -7.51 -2.84
N LEU A 78 11.74 -7.65 -1.52
CA LEU A 78 12.30 -8.86 -0.91
C LEU A 78 11.38 -10.06 -1.07
N SER A 79 10.07 -9.87 -0.88
CA SER A 79 9.06 -10.90 -1.13
C SER A 79 9.03 -11.33 -2.59
N MET A 80 9.09 -10.39 -3.54
CA MET A 80 9.16 -10.69 -4.97
C MET A 80 10.41 -11.50 -5.31
N LYS A 81 11.57 -11.11 -4.75
CA LYS A 81 12.83 -11.85 -4.94
C LYS A 81 12.71 -13.28 -4.43
N SER A 82 12.20 -13.47 -3.21
CA SER A 82 12.03 -14.81 -2.62
C SER A 82 11.10 -15.67 -3.47
N SER A 83 9.95 -15.12 -3.89
CA SER A 83 9.00 -15.86 -4.73
C SER A 83 9.58 -16.19 -6.11
N THR A 84 10.34 -15.27 -6.70
CA THR A 84 11.05 -15.47 -7.98
C THR A 84 12.08 -16.59 -7.86
N LEU A 85 12.88 -16.62 -6.79
CA LEU A 85 13.88 -17.68 -6.57
C LEU A 85 13.23 -19.05 -6.40
N ASN A 86 12.13 -19.14 -5.66
CA ASN A 86 11.37 -20.38 -5.52
C ASN A 86 10.82 -20.85 -6.87
N THR A 87 10.21 -19.93 -7.63
CA THR A 87 9.61 -20.21 -8.95
C THR A 87 10.65 -20.63 -9.98
N LEU A 88 11.86 -20.05 -9.94
CA LEU A 88 12.97 -20.42 -10.84
C LEU A 88 13.48 -21.85 -10.62
N GLY A 89 13.29 -22.40 -9.41
CA GLY A 89 13.66 -23.77 -9.06
C GLY A 89 12.67 -24.84 -9.50
N GLU A 90 11.54 -24.45 -10.09
CA GLU A 90 10.48 -25.36 -10.52
C GLU A 90 10.79 -26.09 -11.83
N ASP A 91 10.40 -27.36 -11.93
CA ASP A 91 10.70 -28.22 -13.08
C ASP A 91 10.15 -27.66 -14.40
N TYR A 92 8.98 -27.02 -14.38
CA TYR A 92 8.40 -26.44 -15.59
C TYR A 92 9.25 -25.29 -16.17
N VAL A 93 10.02 -24.59 -15.34
CA VAL A 93 10.97 -23.56 -15.78
C VAL A 93 12.20 -24.22 -16.39
N THR A 94 12.69 -25.30 -15.79
CA THR A 94 13.80 -26.10 -16.33
C THR A 94 13.45 -26.68 -17.70
N VAL A 95 12.25 -27.23 -17.86
CA VAL A 95 11.74 -27.75 -19.14
C VAL A 95 11.58 -26.62 -20.17
N ALA A 96 11.09 -25.45 -19.74
CA ALA A 96 10.98 -24.29 -20.63
C ALA A 96 12.34 -23.83 -21.17
N LYS A 97 13.39 -23.83 -20.34
CA LYS A 97 14.78 -23.56 -20.74
C LYS A 97 15.30 -24.63 -21.70
N ALA A 98 15.08 -25.91 -21.40
CA ALA A 98 15.50 -27.02 -22.25
C ALA A 98 14.86 -27.00 -23.65
N ARG A 99 13.64 -26.47 -23.76
CA ARG A 99 12.94 -26.24 -25.03
C ARG A 99 13.47 -25.04 -25.83
N GLY A 100 14.45 -24.30 -25.31
CA GLY A 100 15.02 -23.13 -25.99
C GLY A 100 14.06 -21.93 -26.09
N LEU A 101 13.09 -21.82 -25.17
CA LEU A 101 12.21 -20.66 -25.15
C LEU A 101 13.00 -19.38 -24.85
N PRO A 102 12.64 -18.23 -25.45
CA PRO A 102 13.35 -16.98 -25.24
C PRO A 102 13.26 -16.55 -23.76
N GLU A 103 14.38 -16.02 -23.22
CA GLU A 103 14.48 -15.63 -21.80
C GLU A 103 13.40 -14.65 -21.36
N SER A 104 12.98 -13.74 -22.26
CA SER A 104 11.89 -12.81 -21.99
C SER A 104 10.56 -13.53 -21.73
N ARG A 105 10.24 -14.56 -22.51
CA ARG A 105 9.02 -15.38 -22.31
C ARG A 105 9.11 -16.16 -21.01
N ILE A 106 10.27 -16.74 -20.69
CA ILE A 106 10.46 -17.45 -19.41
C ILE A 106 10.29 -16.49 -18.23
N THR A 107 10.90 -15.31 -18.30
CA THR A 107 10.88 -14.30 -17.25
C THR A 107 9.47 -13.77 -16.99
N PHE A 108 8.73 -13.32 -18.02
CA PHE A 108 7.42 -12.70 -17.80
C PHE A 108 6.29 -13.72 -17.67
N ALA A 109 6.26 -14.75 -18.51
CA ALA A 109 5.11 -15.65 -18.59
C ALA A 109 5.19 -16.85 -17.64
N TYR A 110 6.40 -17.38 -17.37
CA TYR A 110 6.57 -18.56 -16.53
C TYR A 110 6.98 -18.20 -15.10
N VAL A 111 7.94 -17.28 -14.94
CA VAL A 111 8.44 -16.91 -13.61
C VAL A 111 7.61 -15.77 -13.02
N GLY A 112 7.53 -14.63 -13.70
CA GLY A 112 6.90 -13.41 -13.19
C GLY A 112 5.42 -13.61 -12.84
N ARG A 113 4.63 -14.22 -13.72
CA ARG A 113 3.21 -14.48 -13.44
C ARG A 113 2.97 -15.33 -12.19
N ASN A 114 3.80 -16.35 -11.96
CA ASN A 114 3.65 -17.23 -10.79
C ASN A 114 4.25 -16.59 -9.52
N ALA A 115 5.36 -15.86 -9.64
CA ALA A 115 6.01 -15.17 -8.54
C ALA A 115 5.21 -13.98 -7.97
N LEU A 116 4.27 -13.42 -8.76
CA LEU A 116 3.40 -12.32 -8.33
C LEU A 116 2.22 -12.78 -7.46
N LEU A 117 1.85 -14.06 -7.46
CA LEU A 117 0.67 -14.55 -6.74
C LEU A 117 0.71 -14.24 -5.23
N PRO A 118 1.83 -14.45 -4.49
CA PRO A 118 1.91 -14.12 -3.06
C PRO A 118 1.86 -12.61 -2.79
N LEU A 119 2.35 -11.79 -3.73
CA LEU A 119 2.31 -10.34 -3.61
C LEU A 119 0.88 -9.80 -3.74
N PHE A 120 0.06 -10.43 -4.58
CA PHE A 120 -1.35 -10.11 -4.66
C PHE A 120 -2.08 -10.38 -3.31
N THR A 121 -1.62 -11.37 -2.53
CA THR A 121 -2.21 -11.73 -1.22
C THR A 121 -1.83 -10.67 -0.22
N SER A 122 -0.56 -10.29 -0.30
CA SER A 122 0.01 -9.26 0.56
C SER A 122 -0.64 -7.90 0.28
N LEU A 123 -0.94 -7.57 -0.99
CA LEU A 123 -1.67 -6.35 -1.37
C LEU A 123 -3.08 -6.34 -0.78
N THR A 124 -3.78 -7.45 -0.91
CA THR A 124 -5.12 -7.68 -0.37
C THR A 124 -5.17 -7.42 1.14
N MET A 125 -4.28 -8.08 1.89
CA MET A 125 -4.19 -7.89 3.34
C MET A 125 -3.83 -6.43 3.69
N GLN A 126 -2.93 -5.81 2.92
CA GLN A 126 -2.54 -4.41 3.12
C GLN A 126 -3.68 -3.43 2.88
N MET A 127 -4.61 -3.70 1.95
CA MET A 127 -5.78 -2.82 1.76
C MET A 127 -6.61 -2.73 3.05
N GLY A 128 -6.80 -3.84 3.77
CA GLY A 128 -7.44 -3.82 5.09
C GLY A 128 -6.68 -2.95 6.10
N PHE A 129 -5.36 -3.14 6.20
CA PHE A 129 -4.53 -2.32 7.10
C PHE A 129 -4.54 -0.83 6.75
N LEU A 130 -4.60 -0.47 5.46
CA LEU A 130 -4.69 0.92 5.01
C LEU A 130 -5.99 1.59 5.45
N MET A 131 -7.11 0.85 5.51
CA MET A 131 -8.40 1.39 5.96
C MET A 131 -8.39 1.73 7.45
N GLY A 132 -7.57 1.06 8.25
CA GLY A 132 -7.33 1.40 9.65
C GLY A 132 -6.61 2.74 9.86
N GLY A 133 -6.02 3.31 8.79
CA GLY A 133 -5.22 4.53 8.83
C GLY A 133 -3.93 4.36 9.64
N SER A 134 -2.94 5.23 9.40
CA SER A 134 -1.81 5.39 10.33
C SER A 134 -2.00 6.70 11.04
N ALA A 135 -2.50 6.62 12.28
CA ALA A 135 -2.65 7.78 13.15
C ALA A 135 -1.36 8.60 13.25
N LEU A 136 -0.20 7.92 13.21
CA LEU A 136 1.11 8.58 13.27
C LEU A 136 1.44 9.32 11.96
N ILE A 137 1.32 8.67 10.79
CA ILE A 137 1.61 9.32 9.50
C ILE A 137 0.65 10.49 9.28
N GLU A 138 -0.64 10.28 9.52
CA GLU A 138 -1.66 11.32 9.38
C GLU A 138 -1.41 12.50 10.34
N SER A 139 -0.94 12.23 11.57
CA SER A 139 -0.56 13.28 12.52
C SER A 139 0.67 14.08 12.05
N ILE A 140 1.70 13.41 11.51
CA ILE A 140 2.92 14.06 10.99
C ILE A 140 2.58 15.04 9.86
N PHE A 141 1.72 14.63 8.92
CA PHE A 141 1.31 15.48 7.81
C PHE A 141 0.12 16.38 8.13
N VAL A 142 -0.46 16.27 9.33
CA VAL A 142 -1.70 16.96 9.74
C VAL A 142 -2.85 16.69 8.76
N TYR A 143 -2.88 15.48 8.20
CA TYR A 143 -3.94 15.01 7.31
C TYR A 143 -5.09 14.48 8.16
N LYS A 144 -6.29 15.06 8.04
CA LYS A 144 -7.45 14.70 8.88
C LYS A 144 -8.20 13.50 8.29
N GLY A 145 -7.58 12.31 8.36
CA GLY A 145 -8.18 11.04 7.97
C GLY A 145 -8.79 10.27 9.15
N ILE A 146 -9.05 8.98 8.92
CA ILE A 146 -9.63 8.07 9.91
C ILE A 146 -8.64 7.81 11.05
N GLY A 147 -7.35 7.62 10.74
CA GLY A 147 -6.31 7.39 11.75
C GLY A 147 -6.12 8.62 12.65
N TRP A 148 -6.16 9.81 12.06
CA TRP A 148 -6.12 11.08 12.79
C TRP A 148 -7.33 11.24 13.70
N ALA A 149 -8.54 10.96 13.20
CA ALA A 149 -9.77 11.02 13.99
C ALA A 149 -9.71 10.06 15.19
N LEU A 150 -9.27 8.82 14.98
CA LEU A 150 -9.07 7.85 16.05
C LEU A 150 -8.07 8.37 17.10
N GLY A 151 -6.92 8.87 16.67
CA GLY A 151 -5.91 9.44 17.57
C GLY A 151 -6.41 10.63 18.37
N ALA A 152 -7.16 11.53 17.72
CA ALA A 152 -7.77 12.69 18.36
C ALA A 152 -8.83 12.28 19.41
N SER A 153 -9.65 11.26 19.11
CA SER A 153 -10.65 10.73 20.03
C SER A 153 -10.03 9.99 21.22
N ILE A 154 -8.91 9.27 21.01
CA ILE A 154 -8.14 8.65 22.11
C ILE A 154 -7.62 9.74 23.07
N ALA A 155 -7.03 10.81 22.53
CA ALA A 155 -6.48 11.90 23.34
C ALA A 155 -7.58 12.61 24.17
N GLN A 156 -8.78 12.76 23.59
CA GLN A 156 -9.94 13.39 24.24
C GLN A 156 -10.79 12.41 25.06
N ARG A 157 -10.45 11.11 25.06
CA ARG A 157 -11.24 10.03 25.68
C ARG A 157 -12.70 10.02 25.20
N ASP A 158 -12.91 10.34 23.93
CA ASP A 158 -14.23 10.34 23.28
C ASP A 158 -14.58 8.91 22.83
N TYR A 159 -15.11 8.11 23.77
CA TYR A 159 -15.45 6.71 23.53
C TYR A 159 -16.50 6.51 22.42
N PRO A 160 -17.58 7.31 22.33
CA PRO A 160 -18.53 7.19 21.22
C PRO A 160 -17.88 7.33 19.84
N VAL A 161 -17.03 8.34 19.65
CA VAL A 161 -16.35 8.53 18.35
C VAL A 161 -15.34 7.42 18.10
N MET A 162 -14.59 6.99 19.12
CA MET A 162 -13.69 5.82 18.98
C MET A 162 -14.45 4.58 18.51
N GLN A 163 -15.59 4.25 19.13
CA GLN A 163 -16.41 3.10 18.74
C GLN A 163 -16.96 3.22 17.31
N ALA A 164 -17.44 4.41 16.92
CA ALA A 164 -17.91 4.64 15.56
C ALA A 164 -16.79 4.47 14.52
N VAL A 165 -15.60 5.01 14.81
CA VAL A 165 -14.43 4.85 13.95
C VAL A 165 -14.01 3.38 13.84
N PHE A 166 -13.96 2.65 14.97
CA PHE A 166 -13.65 1.22 14.96
C PHE A 166 -14.66 0.44 14.11
N LEU A 167 -15.96 0.71 14.26
CA LEU A 167 -16.99 0.04 13.47
C LEU A 167 -16.79 0.28 11.97
N ILE A 168 -16.52 1.52 11.57
CA ILE A 168 -16.26 1.88 10.16
C ILE A 168 -15.04 1.13 9.64
N ILE A 169 -13.92 1.12 10.40
CA ILE A 169 -12.71 0.38 10.03
C ILE A 169 -13.02 -1.10 9.87
N THR A 170 -13.73 -1.71 10.82
CA THR A 170 -14.09 -3.14 10.76
C THR A 170 -14.90 -3.48 9.52
N ILE A 171 -15.96 -2.71 9.24
CA ILE A 171 -16.79 -2.91 8.03
C ILE A 171 -15.93 -2.76 6.77
N ALA A 172 -15.11 -1.73 6.71
CA ALA A 172 -14.29 -1.44 5.55
C ALA A 172 -13.23 -2.54 5.30
N VAL A 173 -12.60 -3.06 6.36
CA VAL A 173 -11.68 -4.20 6.30
C VAL A 173 -12.38 -5.47 5.82
N ILE A 174 -13.59 -5.76 6.32
CA ILE A 174 -14.37 -6.92 5.89
C ILE A 174 -14.71 -6.80 4.40
N VAL A 175 -15.18 -5.64 3.96
CA VAL A 175 -15.50 -5.39 2.54
C VAL A 175 -14.25 -5.49 1.66
N ALA A 176 -13.11 -4.93 2.09
CA ALA A 176 -11.85 -5.00 1.35
C ALA A 176 -11.36 -6.44 1.19
N ASN A 177 -11.38 -7.24 2.26
CA ASN A 177 -11.02 -8.66 2.20
C ASN A 177 -11.99 -9.44 1.32
N PHE A 178 -13.30 -9.21 1.44
CA PHE A 178 -14.29 -9.87 0.60
C PHE A 178 -14.09 -9.57 -0.89
N ILE A 179 -13.88 -8.31 -1.26
CA ILE A 179 -13.54 -7.93 -2.65
C ILE A 179 -12.28 -8.65 -3.11
N ALA A 180 -11.29 -8.73 -2.24
CA ALA A 180 -10.03 -9.33 -2.58
C ALA A 180 -10.11 -10.86 -2.74
N ASP A 181 -10.89 -11.56 -1.91
CA ASP A 181 -11.20 -12.99 -2.08
C ASP A 181 -11.89 -13.25 -3.43
N LEU A 182 -12.83 -12.38 -3.81
CA LEU A 182 -13.47 -12.43 -5.14
C LEU A 182 -12.46 -12.23 -6.27
N LEU A 183 -11.50 -11.31 -6.13
CA LEU A 183 -10.44 -11.10 -7.12
C LEU A 183 -9.45 -12.28 -7.15
N TYR A 184 -9.16 -12.85 -5.99
CA TYR A 184 -8.29 -14.01 -5.82
C TYR A 184 -8.74 -15.20 -6.65
N SER A 185 -10.03 -15.53 -6.60
CA SER A 185 -10.62 -16.62 -7.38
C SER A 185 -10.46 -16.46 -8.91
N LYS A 186 -10.33 -15.23 -9.42
CA LYS A 186 -10.06 -14.97 -10.85
C LYS A 186 -8.58 -15.02 -11.20
N LEU A 187 -7.70 -14.74 -10.25
CA LEU A 187 -6.26 -14.61 -10.47
C LEU A 187 -5.49 -15.90 -10.24
N ASP A 188 -5.96 -16.78 -9.35
CA ASP A 188 -5.32 -18.06 -9.10
C ASP A 188 -6.01 -19.20 -9.88
N PRO A 189 -5.43 -19.66 -11.00
CA PRO A 189 -5.97 -20.78 -11.78
C PRO A 189 -5.87 -22.13 -11.08
N ARG A 190 -5.17 -22.23 -9.94
CA ARG A 190 -5.07 -23.46 -9.13
C ARG A 190 -6.28 -23.63 -8.22
N ILE A 191 -7.04 -22.57 -7.95
CA ILE A 191 -8.32 -22.59 -7.23
C ILE A 191 -9.48 -22.92 -8.20
N LYS A 192 -9.20 -23.63 -9.30
CA LYS A 192 -10.27 -24.37 -9.98
C LYS A 192 -10.79 -25.39 -8.99
N ILE A 193 -11.90 -25.00 -8.37
CA ILE A 193 -12.94 -25.80 -7.74
C ILE A 193 -12.66 -27.27 -8.06
N GLY A 194 -12.17 -28.00 -7.05
CA GLY A 194 -12.29 -29.45 -7.02
C GLY A 194 -13.79 -29.77 -7.02
N GLY A 195 -14.36 -29.74 -8.22
CA GLY A 195 -15.58 -30.42 -8.55
C GLY A 195 -15.17 -31.79 -9.05
N GLU A 196 -15.65 -32.79 -8.33
CA GLU A 196 -15.82 -34.15 -8.84
C GLU A 196 -16.36 -34.17 -10.27
#